data_AF-A0A930MQX0-F1
#
_entry.id   AF-A0A930MQX0-F1
#
_cell.length_a   1.000
_cell.length_b   1.000
_cell.length_c   1.000
_cell.angle_alpha   90.00
_cell.angle_beta   90.00
_cell.angle_gamma   90.00
#
_symmetry.space_group_name_H-M   'P 1'
#
loop_
_entity.id
_entity.type
_entity.pdbx_description
1 polymer ?
#
loop_
_entity_poly.entity_id
_entity_poly.type
_entity_poly.pdbx_seq_one_letter_code
_entity_poly.pdbx_strand_id
1 'polypeptide(L)' 'MERLVRLNEVQYAATEAQAERLKEQGFRVEALPEEAPVTSAADEEDGRNASDGDKKGGK' A
#
# COMPACT_ATOMS: atom_id res chain seq x y z
N MET A 1 11.58 1.38 -10.88
CA MET A 1 10.78 2.24 -11.78
C MET A 1 10.64 3.60 -11.10
N GLU A 2 10.76 4.68 -11.84
CA GLU A 2 10.70 6.05 -11.30
C GLU A 2 9.28 6.61 -11.46
N ARG A 3 8.71 7.19 -10.40
CA ARG A 3 7.40 7.85 -10.43
C ARG A 3 7.61 9.34 -10.71
N LEU A 4 6.94 9.86 -11.74
CA LEU A 4 6.95 11.27 -12.08
C LEU A 4 5.54 11.84 -12.06
N VAL A 5 5.41 13.09 -11.63
CA VAL A 5 4.12 13.77 -11.43
C VAL A 5 4.07 15.14 -12.07
N ARG A 6 2.89 15.50 -12.57
CA ARG A 6 2.55 16.82 -13.11
C ARG A 6 1.11 17.11 -12.76
N LEU A 7 0.81 18.20 -12.04
CA LEU A 7 -0.53 18.72 -11.71
C LEU A 7 -1.71 17.80 -12.14
N ASN A 8 -2.04 16.81 -11.29
CA ASN A 8 -3.09 15.79 -11.43
C ASN A 8 -2.77 14.51 -12.25
N GLU A 9 -1.58 14.38 -12.82
CA GLU A 9 -1.14 13.22 -13.59
C GLU A 9 0.10 12.56 -12.97
N VAL A 10 0.13 11.22 -13.00
CA VAL A 10 1.25 10.39 -12.55
C VAL A 10 1.66 9.48 -13.71
N GLN A 11 2.96 9.44 -14.01
CA GLN A 11 3.55 8.56 -15.01
C GLN A 11 4.71 7.76 -14.40
N TYR A 12 4.91 6.54 -14.86
CA TYR A 12 6.01 5.68 -14.41
C TYR A 12 7.03 5.48 -15.54
N ALA A 13 8.30 5.74 -15.24
CA ALA A 13 9.41 5.48 -16.14
C ALA A 13 10.14 4.19 -15.75
N ALA A 14 10.28 3.27 -16.72
CA ALA A 14 11.06 2.05 -16.55
C ALA A 14 12.58 2.28 -16.73
N THR A 15 12.97 3.32 -17.46
CA THR A 15 14.36 3.64 -17.80
C THR A 15 14.65 5.13 -17.61
N GLU A 16 15.92 5.49 -17.40
CA GLU A 16 16.35 6.89 -17.25
C GLU A 16 16.00 7.74 -18.49
N ALA A 17 16.13 7.19 -19.69
CA ALA A 17 15.76 7.88 -20.92
C ALA A 17 14.26 8.22 -21.00
N GLN A 18 13.37 7.41 -20.42
CA GLN A 18 11.95 7.75 -20.29
C GLN A 18 11.74 8.84 -19.25
N ALA A 19 12.44 8.76 -18.12
CA ALA A 19 12.36 9.76 -17.06
C ALA A 19 12.80 11.15 -17.55
N GLU A 20 13.89 11.25 -18.33
CA GLU A 20 14.32 12.53 -18.93
C GLU A 20 13.28 13.12 -19.86
N ARG A 21 12.70 12.31 -20.77
CA ARG A 21 11.62 12.80 -21.65
C ARG A 21 10.41 13.29 -20.86
N LEU A 22 10.06 12.63 -19.76
CA LEU A 22 8.97 13.07 -18.88
C LEU A 22 9.35 14.36 -18.13
N LYS A 23 10.62 14.54 -17.72
CA LYS A 23 11.15 15.78 -17.15
C LYS A 23 11.08 16.95 -18.13
N GLU A 24 11.44 16.75 -19.39
CA GLU A 24 11.30 17.74 -20.47
C GLU A 24 9.82 18.11 -20.70
N GLN A 25 8.94 17.11 -20.60
CA GLN A 25 7.50 17.30 -20.56
C GLN A 25 7.02 17.82 -19.20
N GLY A 26 7.85 18.47 -18.38
CA GLY A 26 7.44 19.14 -17.15
C GLY A 26 6.88 18.25 -16.05
N PHE A 27 7.10 16.94 -16.11
CA PHE A 27 6.92 16.07 -14.95
C PHE A 27 8.12 16.20 -14.01
N ARG A 28 7.88 16.04 -12.71
CA ARG A 28 8.93 16.08 -11.69
C ARG A 28 9.04 14.72 -11.04
N VAL A 29 10.27 14.31 -10.73
CA VAL A 29 10.52 13.09 -9.97
C VAL A 29 9.99 13.30 -8.57
N GLU A 30 9.03 12.48 -8.17
CA GLU A 30 8.66 12.33 -6.78
C GLU A 30 9.35 11.05 -6.32
N ALA A 31 10.45 11.20 -5.59
CA ALA A 31 11.04 10.05 -4.91
C ALA A 31 9.93 9.44 -4.04
N LEU A 32 9.65 8.14 -4.25
CA LEU A 32 8.77 7.43 -3.31
C LEU A 32 9.33 7.72 -1.92
N PRO A 33 8.52 8.19 -0.94
CA PRO A 33 8.95 8.05 0.44
C PRO A 33 9.31 6.58 0.60
N GLU A 34 10.52 6.26 1.08
CA GLU A 34 10.82 4.91 1.54
C GLU A 34 9.61 4.49 2.35
N GLU A 35 8.95 3.40 1.94
CA GLU A 35 7.86 2.85 2.72
C GLU A 35 8.37 2.76 4.15
N ALA A 36 7.87 3.63 5.02
CA ALA A 36 7.96 3.37 6.44
C ALA A 36 7.46 1.94 6.56
N PRO A 37 8.25 1.03 7.15
CA PRO A 37 8.00 -0.40 7.09
C PRO A 37 6.53 -0.59 7.39
N VAL A 38 5.82 -1.19 6.44
CA VAL A 38 4.43 -1.59 6.62
C VAL A 38 4.49 -2.46 7.87
N THR A 39 4.13 -1.89 9.02
CA THR A 39 3.87 -2.69 10.20
C THR A 39 2.67 -3.50 9.78
N SER A 40 2.92 -4.73 9.35
CA SER A 40 1.94 -5.76 9.12
C SER A 40 1.09 -5.85 10.38
N ALA A 41 -0.01 -5.11 10.43
CA ALA A 41 -1.15 -5.44 11.26
C ALA A 41 -1.96 -6.47 10.46
N ALA A 42 -1.37 -7.64 10.25
CA ALA A 42 -2.01 -8.82 9.73
C ALA A 42 -1.58 -9.98 10.64
N ASP A 43 -2.28 -10.09 11.77
CA ASP A 43 -2.53 -11.29 12.59
C ASP A 43 -3.34 -10.79 13.81
N GLU A 44 -4.54 -11.25 14.17
CA GLU A 44 -5.20 -12.53 13.92
C GLU A 44 -6.71 -12.29 13.76
N GLU A 45 -7.27 -12.86 12.69
CA GLU A 45 -8.63 -13.39 12.71
C GLU A 45 -8.66 -14.56 13.70
N ASP A 46 -8.92 -14.31 14.99
CA ASP A 46 -9.30 -15.39 15.91
C ASP A 46 -10.82 -15.53 15.90
N GLY A 47 -11.31 -16.12 14.82
CA GLY A 47 -12.63 -16.72 14.75
C GLY A 47 -12.74 -17.85 15.78
N ARG A 48 -13.04 -17.53 17.03
CA ARG A 48 -13.55 -18.51 18.01
C ARG A 48 -15.03 -18.75 17.77
N ASN A 49 -15.31 -19.50 16.71
CA ASN A 49 -16.49 -20.36 16.69
C ASN A 49 -16.03 -21.80 16.94
N ALA A 50 -16.01 -22.20 18.22
CA ALA A 50 -16.08 -23.60 18.62
C ALA A 50 -16.46 -23.71 20.10
N SER A 51 -17.30 -24.71 20.41
CA SER A 51 -17.91 -25.09 21.70
C SER A 51 -19.30 -24.46 21.88
N ASP A 52 -20.36 -25.00 21.27
CA ASP A 52 -20.96 -26.31 21.55
C ASP A 52 -21.25 -26.54 23.04
N GLY A 53 -22.51 -26.82 23.35
CA GLY A 53 -22.86 -27.68 24.47
C GLY A 53 -23.15 -27.04 25.83
N ASP A 54 -24.46 -26.89 26.09
CA ASP A 54 -25.13 -27.62 27.19
C ASP A 54 -25.13 -27.04 28.64
N LYS A 55 -26.37 -26.84 29.10
CA LYS A 55 -26.92 -26.98 30.47
C LYS A 55 -26.82 -25.86 31.55
N LYS A 56 -28.05 -25.43 31.93
CA LYS A 56 -28.61 -25.23 33.29
C LYS A 56 -27.91 -24.28 34.28
N GLY A 57 -28.69 -23.31 34.76
CA GLY A 57 -28.77 -23.04 36.22
C GLY A 57 -28.89 -21.58 36.67
N GLY A 58 -30.11 -21.18 37.07
CA GLY A 58 -30.35 -20.42 38.31
C GLY A 58 -30.13 -18.90 38.34
N LYS A 59 -31.23 -18.14 38.42
CA LYS A 59 -31.70 -17.53 39.67
C LYS A 59 -33.16 -17.11 39.56
#